data_AF-A0A068TUT6-F1
#
_entry.id   AF-A0A068TUT6-F1
#
_cell.length_a   1.000
_cell.length_b   1.000
_cell.length_c   1.000
_cell.angle_alpha   90.00
_cell.angle_beta   90.00
_cell.angle_gamma   90.00
#
_symmetry.space_group_name_H-M   'P 1'
#
loop_
_entity.id
_entity.type
_entity.pdbx_description
1 polymer ?
#
loop_
_entity_poly.entity_id
_entity_poly.type
_entity_poly.pdbx_seq_one_letter_code
_entity_poly.pdbx_strand_id
1 'polypeptide(L)'
;MAKKVYYLVGLLIMAMDVAAGILGIEAEVAQNKAKNLRVWIFECRDPSYEAFKLGLVATVLLTLAHAAAVMLSGCVCIWSKEELDQSSNNKQLAAASHVLAWVIMVIAFSLLISGTISNSRSRQNCGISNHNQLSIGGILCFVHGLFAVSYYISATTIIQEEKMLKHPATAGAAANA
;
A
#
# COMPACT_ATOMS: atom_id res chain seq x y z
N MET A 1 6.55 -0.21 -26.58
CA MET A 1 6.50 0.82 -25.51
C MET A 1 5.69 0.39 -24.29
N ALA A 2 4.54 -0.27 -24.44
CA ALA A 2 3.68 -0.71 -23.34
C ALA A 2 4.38 -1.49 -22.20
N LYS A 3 5.27 -2.44 -22.53
CA LYS A 3 5.98 -3.24 -21.53
C LYS A 3 6.86 -2.40 -20.57
N LYS A 4 7.50 -1.34 -21.06
CA LYS A 4 8.30 -0.42 -20.23
C LYS A 4 7.41 0.37 -19.28
N VAL A 5 6.26 0.84 -19.77
CA VAL A 5 5.28 1.58 -18.95
C VAL A 5 4.78 0.72 -17.79
N TYR A 6 4.51 -0.56 -18.01
CA TYR A 6 4.07 -1.47 -16.93
C TYR A 6 5.11 -1.62 -15.83
N TYR A 7 6.38 -1.84 -16.18
CA TYR A 7 7.45 -1.92 -15.17
C TYR A 7 7.63 -0.59 -14.43
N LEU A 8 7.51 0.54 -15.12
CA LEU A 8 7.60 1.86 -14.48
C LEU A 8 6.46 2.11 -13.49
N VAL A 9 5.24 1.69 -13.81
CA VAL A 9 4.09 1.81 -12.89
C VAL A 9 4.28 0.92 -11.65
N GLY A 10 4.68 -0.35 -11.84
CA GLY A 10 4.97 -1.23 -10.71
C GLY A 10 6.10 -0.70 -9.82
N LEU A 11 7.16 -0.14 -10.41
CA LEU A 11 8.24 0.51 -9.68
C LEU A 11 7.76 1.74 -8.91
N LEU A 12 6.88 2.55 -9.51
CA LEU A 12 6.30 3.72 -8.86
C LEU A 12 5.44 3.35 -7.64
N ILE A 13 4.59 2.31 -7.76
CA ILE A 13 3.79 1.79 -6.64
C ILE A 13 4.71 1.37 -5.50
N MET A 14 5.72 0.54 -5.79
CA MET A 14 6.71 0.12 -4.80
C MET A 14 7.43 1.31 -4.15
N ALA A 15 7.84 2.29 -4.94
CA ALA A 15 8.56 3.46 -4.44
C ALA A 15 7.70 4.30 -3.48
N MET A 16 6.41 4.47 -3.78
CA MET A 16 5.47 5.19 -2.88
C MET A 16 5.29 4.45 -1.55
N ASP A 17 5.10 3.13 -1.58
CA ASP A 17 4.96 2.30 -0.37
C ASP A 17 6.25 2.29 0.47
N VAL A 18 7.41 2.22 -0.18
CA VAL A 18 8.72 2.32 0.49
C VAL A 18 8.90 3.69 1.14
N ALA A 19 8.58 4.78 0.43
CA ALA A 19 8.65 6.12 0.98
C ALA A 19 7.67 6.30 2.16
N ALA A 20 6.44 5.80 2.04
CA ALA A 20 5.47 5.80 3.12
C ALA A 20 5.99 5.03 4.36
N GLY A 21 6.62 3.87 4.14
CA GLY A 21 7.20 3.06 5.21
C GLY A 21 8.32 3.77 5.96
N ILE A 22 9.26 4.39 5.23
CA ILE A 22 10.35 5.18 5.82
C ILE A 22 9.78 6.36 6.60
N LEU A 23 8.86 7.13 6.02
CA LEU A 23 8.24 8.27 6.68
C LEU A 23 7.45 7.86 7.94
N GLY A 24 6.79 6.71 7.95
CA GLY A 24 6.13 6.18 9.15
C GLY A 24 7.11 5.87 10.29
N ILE A 25 8.28 5.30 9.96
CA ILE A 25 9.34 5.04 10.94
C ILE A 25 9.94 6.35 11.45
N GLU A 26 10.26 7.29 10.54
CA GLU A 26 10.78 8.61 10.91
C GLU A 26 9.80 9.41 11.77
N ALA A 27 8.49 9.29 11.49
CA ALA A 27 7.44 9.90 12.29
C ALA A 27 7.44 9.36 13.72
N GLU A 28 7.59 8.04 13.91
CA GLU A 28 7.72 7.44 15.25
C GLU A 28 9.00 7.92 15.96
N VAL A 29 10.13 8.05 15.25
CA VAL A 29 11.39 8.57 15.81
C VAL A 29 11.23 10.03 16.25
N ALA A 30 10.63 10.88 15.40
CA ALA A 30 10.34 12.28 15.73
C ALA A 30 9.37 12.39 16.92
N GLN A 31 8.43 11.46 17.02
CA GLN A 31 7.52 11.36 18.15
C GLN A 31 8.25 10.93 19.44
N ASN A 32 9.19 9.99 19.36
CA ASN A 32 9.95 9.50 20.51
C ASN A 32 11.00 10.51 21.02
N LYS A 33 11.55 11.36 20.14
CA LYS A 33 12.43 12.47 20.54
C LYS A 33 11.69 13.49 21.41
N ALA A 34 10.45 13.83 21.05
CA ALA A 34 9.62 14.74 21.84
C ALA A 34 9.32 14.21 23.25
N LYS A 35 9.23 12.89 23.44
CA LYS A 35 9.04 12.25 24.76
C LYS A 35 10.27 12.35 25.66
N ASN A 36 11.46 12.05 25.12
CA ASN A 36 12.69 11.94 25.93
C ASN A 36 13.11 13.26 26.57
N LEU A 37 12.70 14.40 26.00
CA LEU A 37 13.07 15.73 26.50
C LEU A 37 12.24 16.20 27.70
N ARG A 38 11.14 15.52 28.07
CA ARG A 38 10.18 16.07 29.03
C ARG A 38 9.54 14.98 29.89
N VAL A 39 10.36 14.31 30.70
CA VAL A 39 9.90 13.34 31.71
C VAL A 39 9.35 14.10 32.93
N TRP A 40 8.04 14.34 32.94
CA TRP A 40 7.30 14.70 34.16
C TRP A 40 5.98 13.91 34.19
N ILE A 41 5.98 12.80 34.93
CA ILE A 41 4.95 12.07 35.73
C ILE A 41 3.43 12.17 35.40
N PHE A 42 2.99 12.76 34.29
CA PHE A 42 1.62 12.64 33.80
C PHE A 42 1.63 12.19 32.34
N GLU A 43 0.84 11.16 32.02
CA GLU A 43 0.68 10.46 30.74
C GLU A 43 0.12 11.33 29.58
N CYS A 44 0.41 12.64 29.59
CA CYS A 44 0.02 13.59 28.58
C CYS A 44 1.19 13.79 27.61
N ARG A 45 1.07 13.11 26.46
CA ARG A 45 2.04 13.12 25.37
C ARG A 45 1.99 14.46 24.63
N ASP A 46 3.08 15.21 24.67
CA ASP A 46 3.22 16.43 23.89
C ASP A 46 3.19 16.10 22.38
N PRO A 47 2.40 16.81 21.57
CA PRO A 47 2.30 16.58 20.14
C PRO A 47 3.61 16.96 19.44
N SER A 48 4.14 16.07 18.60
CA SER A 48 5.25 16.41 17.70
C SER A 48 4.67 16.81 16.34
N TYR A 49 4.75 18.11 16.03
CA TYR A 49 4.30 18.62 14.73
C TYR A 49 5.02 17.93 13.55
N GLU A 50 6.30 17.62 13.73
CA GLU A 50 7.08 16.89 12.73
C GLU A 50 6.56 15.45 12.54
N ALA A 51 6.26 14.74 13.63
CA ALA A 51 5.66 13.40 13.55
C ALA A 51 4.27 13.42 12.89
N PHE A 52 3.46 14.44 13.17
CA PHE A 52 2.18 14.65 12.49
C PHE A 52 2.36 14.83 10.98
N LYS A 53 3.29 15.70 10.57
CA LYS A 53 3.55 15.97 9.14
C LYS A 53 4.02 14.71 8.42
N LEU A 54 5.02 14.01 8.97
CA LEU A 54 5.55 12.77 8.38
C LEU A 54 4.50 11.67 8.31
N GLY A 55 3.73 11.45 9.39
CA GLY A 55 2.65 10.46 9.42
C GLY A 55 1.52 10.76 8.44
N LEU A 56 1.15 12.04 8.27
CA LEU A 56 0.16 12.47 7.28
C LEU A 56 0.65 12.19 5.85
N VAL A 57 1.90 12.54 5.52
CA VAL A 57 2.48 12.25 4.21
C VAL A 57 2.53 10.74 3.95
N ALA A 58 2.94 9.94 4.94
CA ALA A 58 2.94 8.48 4.82
C ALA A 58 1.54 7.92 4.52
N THR A 59 0.50 8.42 5.20
CA THR A 59 -0.88 8.01 4.98
C THR A 59 -1.38 8.36 3.58
N VAL A 60 -1.05 9.57 3.09
CA VAL A 60 -1.38 10.01 1.73
C VAL A 60 -0.66 9.15 0.68
N LEU A 61 0.62 8.83 0.88
CA LEU A 61 1.36 7.98 -0.06
C LEU A 61 0.80 6.56 -0.12
N LEU A 62 0.48 5.94 1.03
CA LEU A 62 -0.13 4.61 1.08
C LEU A 62 -1.47 4.58 0.31
N THR A 63 -2.33 5.58 0.53
CA THR A 63 -3.63 5.66 -0.17
C THR A 63 -3.48 5.88 -1.67
N LEU A 64 -2.53 6.73 -2.09
CA LEU A 64 -2.21 6.92 -3.51
C LEU A 64 -1.63 5.65 -4.14
N ALA A 65 -0.77 4.92 -3.43
CA ALA A 65 -0.20 3.66 -3.90
C ALA A 65 -1.28 2.60 -4.12
N HIS A 66 -2.17 2.43 -3.14
CA HIS A 66 -3.28 1.51 -3.26
C HIS A 66 -4.23 1.90 -4.40
N ALA A 67 -4.60 3.19 -4.50
CA ALA A 67 -5.46 3.67 -5.59
C ALA A 67 -4.82 3.46 -6.97
N ALA A 68 -3.52 3.74 -7.13
CA ALA A 68 -2.81 3.49 -8.37
C ALA A 68 -2.79 1.99 -8.73
N ALA A 69 -2.53 1.12 -7.76
CA ALA A 69 -2.55 -0.32 -7.98
C ALA A 69 -3.95 -0.81 -8.41
N VAL A 70 -5.02 -0.30 -7.82
CA VAL A 70 -6.40 -0.72 -8.16
C VAL A 70 -6.84 -0.14 -9.50
N MET A 71 -6.67 1.16 -9.73
CA MET A 71 -7.18 1.83 -10.95
C MET A 71 -6.43 1.41 -12.21
N LEU A 72 -5.13 1.14 -12.13
CA LEU A 72 -4.31 0.81 -13.30
C LEU A 72 -4.31 -0.68 -13.65
N SER A 73 -4.71 -1.55 -12.71
CA SER A 73 -4.77 -3.01 -12.91
C SER A 73 -6.05 -3.49 -13.59
N GLY A 74 -7.08 -2.63 -13.70
CA GLY A 74 -8.40 -3.04 -14.16
C GLY A 74 -9.13 -3.94 -13.15
N CYS A 75 -10.43 -4.14 -13.34
CA CYS A 75 -11.21 -5.01 -12.48
C CYS A 75 -11.01 -6.47 -12.92
N VAL A 76 -10.15 -7.21 -12.22
CA VAL A 76 -10.08 -8.68 -12.36
C VAL A 76 -11.23 -9.27 -11.55
N CYS A 77 -12.43 -9.23 -12.11
CA CYS A 77 -13.61 -9.79 -11.48
C CYS A 77 -13.59 -11.32 -11.63
N ILE A 78 -13.15 -12.05 -10.60
CA ILE A 78 -13.41 -13.50 -10.51
C ILE A 78 -14.81 -13.66 -9.94
N TRP A 79 -15.78 -14.00 -10.79
CA TRP A 79 -17.20 -14.04 -10.40
C TRP A 79 -17.62 -15.33 -9.68
N SER A 80 -16.81 -16.38 -9.66
CA SER A 80 -17.15 -17.65 -8.99
C SER A 80 -15.94 -18.43 -8.45
N LYS A 81 -16.14 -19.17 -7.36
CA LYS A 81 -15.18 -20.17 -6.82
C LYS A 81 -14.88 -21.28 -7.84
N GLU A 82 -15.86 -21.64 -8.67
CA GLU A 82 -15.70 -22.64 -9.74
C GLU A 82 -14.72 -22.16 -10.82
N GLU A 83 -14.74 -20.85 -11.15
CA GLU A 83 -13.81 -20.25 -12.11
C GLU A 83 -12.40 -20.12 -11.52
N LEU A 84 -12.28 -19.94 -10.20
CA LEU A 84 -11.00 -19.86 -9.49
C LEU A 84 -10.25 -21.20 -9.54
N ASP A 85 -10.96 -22.31 -9.31
CA ASP A 85 -10.40 -23.67 -9.30
C ASP A 85 -10.04 -24.17 -10.71
N GLN A 86 -10.71 -23.62 -11.73
CA GLN A 86 -10.43 -23.90 -13.15
C GLN A 86 -9.46 -22.89 -13.77
N SER A 87 -9.08 -21.83 -13.05
CA SER A 87 -8.22 -20.75 -13.56
C SER A 87 -6.73 -21.05 -13.43
N SER A 88 -5.92 -20.46 -14.32
CA SER A 88 -4.45 -20.51 -14.21
C SER A 88 -3.96 -19.98 -12.86
N ASN A 89 -2.86 -20.53 -12.32
CA ASN A 89 -2.22 -20.08 -11.06
C ASN A 89 -2.07 -18.54 -10.93
N ASN A 90 -1.90 -17.83 -12.04
CA ASN A 90 -1.80 -16.37 -12.08
C ASN A 90 -3.08 -15.65 -11.62
N LYS A 91 -4.27 -16.18 -11.94
CA LYS A 91 -5.58 -15.65 -11.53
C LYS A 91 -5.79 -15.83 -10.02
N GLN A 92 -5.47 -17.00 -9.50
CA GLN A 92 -5.51 -17.27 -8.06
C GLN A 92 -4.54 -16.37 -7.29
N LEU A 93 -3.31 -16.20 -7.79
CA LEU A 93 -2.32 -15.30 -7.20
C LEU A 93 -2.78 -13.84 -7.24
N ALA A 94 -3.37 -13.38 -8.35
CA ALA A 94 -3.94 -12.03 -8.46
C ALA A 94 -5.05 -11.79 -7.43
N ALA A 95 -5.99 -12.72 -7.28
CA ALA A 95 -7.07 -12.58 -6.31
C ALA A 95 -6.58 -12.61 -4.85
N ALA A 96 -5.70 -13.55 -4.51
CA ALA A 96 -5.13 -13.65 -3.17
C ALA A 96 -4.32 -12.41 -2.81
N SER A 97 -3.45 -11.95 -3.71
CA SER A 97 -2.65 -10.73 -3.51
C SER A 97 -3.53 -9.47 -3.39
N HIS A 98 -4.62 -9.39 -4.14
CA HIS A 98 -5.58 -8.29 -4.01
C HIS A 98 -6.24 -8.25 -2.62
N VAL A 99 -6.76 -9.39 -2.14
CA VAL A 99 -7.40 -9.49 -0.82
C VAL A 99 -6.41 -9.14 0.29
N LEU A 100 -5.19 -9.68 0.23
CA LEU A 100 -4.15 -9.39 1.21
C LEU A 100 -3.74 -7.92 1.19
N ALA A 101 -3.60 -7.31 0.01
CA ALA A 101 -3.29 -5.89 -0.12
C ALA A 101 -4.38 -5.01 0.52
N TRP A 102 -5.67 -5.31 0.32
CA TRP A 102 -6.77 -4.59 0.97
C TRP A 102 -6.74 -4.70 2.49
N VAL A 103 -6.56 -5.91 3.02
CA VAL A 103 -6.50 -6.14 4.47
C VAL A 103 -5.33 -5.37 5.08
N ILE A 104 -4.15 -5.48 4.48
CA ILE A 104 -2.95 -4.77 4.97
C ILE A 104 -3.13 -3.26 4.85
N MET A 105 -3.71 -2.76 3.76
CA MET A 105 -3.99 -1.34 3.57
C MET A 105 -4.87 -0.80 4.70
N VAL A 106 -5.98 -1.48 5.04
CA VAL A 106 -6.89 -1.02 6.10
C VAL A 106 -6.19 -0.98 7.46
N ILE A 107 -5.40 -2.00 7.78
CA ILE A 107 -4.67 -2.06 9.06
C ILE A 107 -3.58 -0.98 9.10
N ALA A 108 -2.77 -0.87 8.05
CA ALA A 108 -1.70 0.12 7.95
C ALA A 108 -2.23 1.56 8.01
N PHE A 109 -3.29 1.85 7.25
CA PHE A 109 -3.97 3.13 7.26
C PHE A 109 -4.49 3.48 8.65
N SER A 110 -5.18 2.55 9.32
CA SER A 110 -5.73 2.75 10.66
C SER A 110 -4.63 3.06 11.68
N LEU A 111 -3.48 2.38 11.59
CA LEU A 111 -2.34 2.63 12.47
C LEU A 111 -1.67 3.97 12.18
N LEU A 112 -1.41 4.29 10.91
CA LEU A 112 -0.79 5.55 10.51
C LEU A 112 -1.67 6.76 10.84
N ILE A 113 -2.98 6.68 10.57
CA ILE A 113 -3.90 7.78 10.86
C ILE A 113 -4.08 7.97 12.37
N SER A 114 -4.19 6.88 13.14
CA SER A 114 -4.27 6.96 14.60
C SER A 114 -3.00 7.57 15.21
N GLY A 115 -1.83 7.14 14.71
CA GLY A 115 -0.55 7.71 15.10
C GLY A 115 -0.43 9.19 14.72
N THR A 116 -0.87 9.56 13.52
CA THR A 116 -0.87 10.94 13.02
C THR A 116 -1.78 11.84 13.85
N ILE A 117 -3.04 11.45 14.05
CA ILE A 117 -4.01 12.20 14.85
C ILE A 117 -3.50 12.37 16.29
N SER A 118 -2.86 11.33 16.84
CA SER A 118 -2.24 11.38 18.18
C SER A 118 -1.10 12.40 18.30
N ASN A 119 -0.59 12.95 17.17
CA ASN A 119 0.41 14.01 17.13
C ASN A 119 -0.12 15.37 16.65
N SER A 120 -1.43 15.49 16.33
CA SER A 120 -1.99 16.69 15.69
C SER A 120 -2.27 17.87 16.66
N ARG A 121 -2.54 17.61 17.95
CA ARG A 121 -2.83 18.62 18.99
C ARG A 121 -2.47 18.11 20.39
N SER A 122 -2.31 19.03 21.35
CA SER A 122 -2.24 18.72 22.78
C SER A 122 -3.49 17.93 23.15
N ARG A 123 -3.33 16.71 23.65
CA ARG A 123 -4.45 15.90 24.12
C ARG A 123 -5.23 16.66 25.20
N GLN A 124 -6.56 16.68 25.08
CA GLN A 124 -7.44 17.08 26.20
C GLN A 124 -7.47 16.00 27.30
N ASN A 125 -7.28 14.72 26.92
CA ASN A 125 -7.25 13.59 27.85
C ASN A 125 -5.93 12.81 27.70
N CYS A 126 -5.15 12.75 28.79
CA CYS A 126 -4.03 11.81 28.92
C CYS A 126 -4.59 10.37 28.84
N GLY A 127 -3.90 9.45 28.19
CA GLY A 127 -4.44 8.11 27.95
C GLY A 127 -3.44 7.18 27.27
N ILE A 128 -3.68 5.88 27.39
CA ILE A 128 -2.78 4.83 26.91
C ILE A 128 -2.78 4.82 25.38
N SER A 129 -1.84 5.53 24.75
CA SER A 129 -1.59 5.44 23.32
C SER A 129 -0.54 4.36 23.12
N ASN A 130 -0.94 3.24 22.51
CA ASN A 130 -0.04 2.11 22.25
C ASN A 130 1.26 2.57 21.57
N HIS A 131 2.36 2.03 22.07
CA HIS A 131 3.69 2.26 21.57
C HIS A 131 3.79 1.69 20.14
N ASN A 132 4.38 2.45 19.21
CA ASN A 132 4.80 1.97 17.88
C ASN A 132 3.73 1.98 16.77
N GLN A 133 2.61 2.70 16.90
CA GLN A 133 1.60 2.74 15.84
C GLN A 133 2.15 3.22 14.49
N LEU A 134 2.96 4.29 14.47
CA LEU A 134 3.51 4.84 13.21
C LEU A 134 4.56 3.89 12.61
N SER A 135 5.40 3.28 13.45
CA SER A 135 6.40 2.31 13.00
C SER A 135 5.78 1.01 12.48
N ILE A 136 4.80 0.42 13.19
CA ILE A 136 4.09 -0.78 12.73
C ILE A 136 3.32 -0.47 11.44
N GLY A 137 2.64 0.68 11.37
CA GLY A 137 1.99 1.14 10.14
C GLY A 137 2.98 1.31 8.97
N GLY A 138 4.17 1.86 9.24
CA GLY A 138 5.24 1.99 8.26
C GLY A 138 5.78 0.64 7.78
N ILE A 139 5.98 -0.33 8.68
CA ILE A 139 6.39 -1.70 8.31
C ILE A 139 5.34 -2.34 7.38
N LEU A 140 4.06 -2.20 7.71
CA LEU A 140 2.98 -2.71 6.89
C LEU A 140 2.89 -2.05 5.50
N CYS A 141 3.39 -0.82 5.32
CA CYS A 141 3.49 -0.21 3.98
C CYS A 141 4.44 -0.99 3.06
N PHE A 142 5.59 -1.47 3.56
CA PHE A 142 6.48 -2.32 2.75
C PHE A 142 5.81 -3.63 2.35
N VAL A 143 5.08 -4.25 3.29
CA VAL A 143 4.34 -5.49 3.03
C VAL A 143 3.20 -5.24 2.03
N HIS A 144 2.49 -4.12 2.16
CA HIS A 144 1.47 -3.68 1.21
C HIS A 144 2.06 -3.55 -0.20
N GLY A 145 3.22 -2.88 -0.35
CA GLY A 145 3.89 -2.71 -1.64
C GLY A 145 4.22 -4.04 -2.33
N LEU A 146 4.66 -5.06 -1.59
CA LEU A 146 4.90 -6.40 -2.14
C LEU A 146 3.63 -7.00 -2.74
N PHE A 147 2.54 -7.03 -1.99
CA PHE A 147 1.28 -7.60 -2.47
C PHE A 147 0.62 -6.75 -3.56
N ALA A 148 0.70 -5.42 -3.47
CA ALA A 148 0.16 -4.50 -4.47
C ALA A 148 0.86 -4.64 -5.82
N VAL A 149 2.19 -4.78 -5.84
CA VAL A 149 2.97 -5.01 -7.06
C VAL A 149 2.70 -6.41 -7.62
N SER A 150 2.64 -7.44 -6.77
CA SER A 150 2.26 -8.80 -7.21
C SER A 150 0.88 -8.82 -7.85
N TYR A 151 -0.09 -8.12 -7.26
CA TYR A 151 -1.43 -7.95 -7.83
C TYR A 151 -1.37 -7.22 -9.17
N TYR A 152 -0.68 -6.07 -9.22
CA TYR A 152 -0.56 -5.25 -10.43
C TYR A 152 0.02 -6.04 -11.61
N ILE A 153 1.11 -6.77 -11.38
CA ILE A 153 1.75 -7.60 -12.41
C ILE A 153 0.82 -8.72 -12.84
N SER A 154 0.23 -9.45 -11.89
CA SER A 154 -0.64 -10.60 -12.19
C SER A 154 -1.92 -10.18 -12.91
N ALA A 155 -2.55 -9.08 -12.50
CA ALA A 155 -3.73 -8.53 -13.17
C ALA A 155 -3.42 -8.07 -14.59
N THR A 156 -2.28 -7.39 -14.78
CA THR A 156 -1.85 -6.92 -16.10
C THR A 156 -1.55 -8.08 -17.05
N THR A 157 -0.93 -9.17 -16.58
CA THR A 157 -0.68 -10.35 -17.42
C THR A 157 -1.97 -11.02 -17.86
N ILE A 158 -2.93 -11.20 -16.95
CA ILE A 158 -4.24 -11.79 -17.25
C ILE A 158 -4.97 -10.97 -18.32
N ILE A 159 -5.03 -9.64 -18.16
CA ILE A 159 -5.69 -8.75 -19.13
C ILE A 159 -4.99 -8.82 -20.50
N GLN A 160 -3.67 -8.96 -20.52
CA GLN A 160 -2.93 -9.09 -21.77
C GLN A 160 -3.24 -10.43 -22.46
N GLU A 161 -3.28 -11.53 -21.72
CA GLU A 161 -3.64 -12.86 -22.25
C GLU A 161 -5.06 -12.87 -22.83
N GLU A 162 -6.04 -12.31 -22.11
CA GLU A 162 -7.43 -12.23 -22.57
C GLU A 162 -7.58 -11.38 -23.84
N LYS A 163 -6.81 -10.30 -23.99
CA LYS A 163 -6.78 -9.49 -25.22
C LYS A 163 -6.23 -10.26 -26.41
N MET A 164 -5.21 -11.09 -26.21
CA MET A 164 -4.61 -11.91 -27.28
C MET A 164 -5.56 -13.03 -27.74
N LEU A 165 -6.32 -13.64 -26.80
CA LEU A 165 -7.30 -14.68 -27.11
C LEU A 165 -8.52 -14.16 -27.88
N LYS A 166 -9.00 -12.95 -27.59
CA LYS A 166 -10.18 -12.36 -28.26
C LYS A 166 -9.90 -11.85 -29.68
N HIS A 167 -8.64 -11.61 -30.06
CA HIS A 167 -8.26 -11.14 -31.40
C HIS A 167 -7.13 -11.99 -32.04
N PRO A 168 -7.43 -13.21 -32.52
CA PRO A 168 -6.43 -14.08 -33.13
C PRO A 168 -5.88 -13.56 -34.48
N ALA A 169 -6.60 -12.66 -35.17
CA ALA A 169 -6.27 -12.22 -36.54
C ALA A 169 -5.05 -11.28 -36.66
N THR A 170 -4.61 -10.63 -35.59
CA THR A 170 -3.43 -9.73 -35.61
C THR A 170 -2.12 -10.39 -35.24
N ALA A 171 -2.13 -11.65 -34.77
CA ALA A 171 -0.91 -12.38 -34.44
C ALA A 171 -0.23 -13.00 -35.67
N GLY A 172 -0.99 -13.30 -36.74
CA GLY A 172 -0.46 -13.88 -37.98
C GLY A 172 0.28 -12.89 -38.90
N ALA A 173 0.12 -11.58 -38.71
CA ALA A 173 0.76 -10.56 -39.55
C ALA A 173 2.15 -10.12 -39.03
N ALA A 174 2.46 -10.34 -37.75
CA ALA A 174 3.75 -10.00 -37.15
C ALA A 174 4.78 -11.15 -37.18
N ALA A 175 4.38 -12.34 -37.64
CA ALA A 175 5.29 -13.48 -37.81
C ALA A 175 5.92 -13.56 -39.22
N ASN A 176 5.45 -12.73 -40.16
CA ASN A 176 5.90 -12.74 -41.56
C ASN A 176 6.42 -11.37 -42.05
N ALA A 177 6.86 -10.48 -41.15
CA ALA A 177 7.51 -9.21 -41.49
C ALA A 177 8.78 -8.98 -40.68
#